data_AF-N2AUG7-F1
#
_entry.id   AF-N2AUG7-F1
#
_cell.length_a   1.000
_cell.length_b   1.000
_cell.length_c   1.000
_cell.angle_alpha   90.00
_cell.angle_beta   90.00
_cell.angle_gamma   90.00
#
_symmetry.space_group_name_H-M   'P 1'
#
loop_
_entity.id
_entity.type
_entity.pdbx_description
1 polymer ?
#
loop_
_entity_poly.entity_id
_entity_poly.type
_entity_poly.pdbx_seq_one_letter_code
_entity_poly.pdbx_strand_id
1 'polypeptide(L)'
;MIEWLTRLFDNRTFMRINALFGFLFLGYFLFFYFSKEGRDERGRGLVATASLISYVVLFFLLNIFAYFLPWAMDNIVRLANGIQTVYSLFLLTTDIALLILKKIR
;
A
#
# COMPACT_ATOMS: atom_id res chain seq x y z
N MET A 1 17.21 -10.81 13.91
CA MET A 1 16.14 -9.83 13.66
C MET A 1 15.55 -9.39 14.98
N ILE A 2 15.02 -8.16 15.10
CA ILE A 2 14.46 -7.64 16.35
C ILE A 2 13.30 -8.55 16.81
N GLU A 3 13.38 -9.03 18.03
CA GLU A 3 12.48 -10.06 18.56
C GLU A 3 11.04 -9.56 18.66
N TRP A 4 10.83 -8.29 19.00
CA TRP A 4 9.49 -7.68 18.98
C TRP A 4 8.90 -7.71 17.58
N LEU A 5 9.70 -7.42 16.55
CA LEU A 5 9.22 -7.27 15.17
C LEU A 5 8.69 -8.61 14.67
N THR A 6 9.39 -9.68 15.04
CA THR A 6 9.00 -11.06 14.76
C THR A 6 7.66 -11.40 15.41
N ARG A 7 7.48 -11.08 16.70
CA ARG A 7 6.20 -11.31 17.40
C ARG A 7 5.04 -10.53 16.81
N LEU A 8 5.29 -9.32 16.30
CA LEU A 8 4.27 -8.48 15.69
C LEU A 8 3.82 -9.05 14.33
N PHE A 9 4.76 -9.47 13.48
CA PHE A 9 4.45 -10.07 12.19
C PHE A 9 3.97 -11.53 12.29
N ASP A 10 4.23 -12.25 13.38
CA ASP A 10 3.64 -13.57 13.62
C ASP A 10 2.18 -13.48 14.12
N ASN A 11 1.68 -12.28 14.44
CA ASN A 11 0.34 -12.09 14.99
C ASN A 11 -0.74 -12.02 13.89
N ARG A 12 -1.74 -12.91 13.99
CA ARG A 12 -2.91 -12.93 13.09
C ARG A 12 -3.84 -11.73 13.26
N THR A 13 -3.92 -11.14 14.45
CA THR A 13 -4.72 -9.95 14.71
C THR A 13 -4.14 -8.75 13.98
N PHE A 14 -2.81 -8.62 14.00
CA PHE A 14 -2.09 -7.58 13.25
C PHE A 14 -2.37 -7.71 11.74
N MET A 15 -2.39 -8.95 11.22
CA MET A 15 -2.75 -9.23 9.83
C MET A 15 -4.14 -8.73 9.45
N ARG A 16 -5.14 -9.00 10.29
CA ARG A 16 -6.51 -8.55 10.04
C ARG A 16 -6.63 -7.03 10.03
N ILE A 17 -5.95 -6.36 10.97
CA ILE A 17 -5.94 -4.89 11.06
C ILE A 17 -5.25 -4.30 9.82
N ASN A 18 -4.10 -4.85 9.42
CA ASN A 18 -3.35 -4.41 8.24
C ASN A 18 -4.16 -4.64 6.95
N ALA A 19 -4.84 -5.78 6.84
CA ALA A 19 -5.77 -6.05 5.75
C ALA A 19 -6.93 -5.04 5.71
N LEU A 20 -7.52 -4.71 6.86
CA LEU A 20 -8.58 -3.71 6.96
C LEU A 20 -8.11 -2.34 6.43
N PHE A 21 -6.92 -1.89 6.83
CA PHE A 21 -6.33 -0.66 6.29
C PHE A 21 -6.09 -0.74 4.79
N GLY A 22 -5.57 -1.86 4.28
CA GLY A 22 -5.42 -2.07 2.84
C GLY A 22 -6.75 -1.94 2.07
N PHE A 23 -7.83 -2.54 2.59
CA PHE A 23 -9.16 -2.40 2.00
C PHE A 23 -9.69 -0.96 2.08
N LEU A 24 -9.43 -0.24 3.17
CA LEU A 24 -9.83 1.17 3.31
C LEU A 24 -9.12 2.06 2.28
N PHE A 25 -7.81 1.89 2.08
CA PHE A 25 -7.05 2.66 1.07
C PHE A 25 -7.50 2.32 -0.35
N LEU A 26 -7.68 1.03 -0.66
CA LEU A 26 -8.22 0.62 -1.95
C LEU A 26 -9.61 1.22 -2.19
N GLY A 27 -10.48 1.17 -1.18
CA GLY A 27 -11.82 1.73 -1.23
C GLY A 27 -11.81 3.23 -1.47
N TYR A 28 -10.91 3.97 -0.81
CA TYR A 28 -10.74 5.40 -1.02
C TYR A 28 -10.28 5.72 -2.46
N PHE A 29 -9.27 5.02 -2.96
CA PHE A 29 -8.78 5.18 -4.32
C PHE A 29 -9.88 4.90 -5.37
N LEU A 30 -10.61 3.80 -5.22
CA LEU A 30 -11.72 3.45 -6.11
C LEU A 30 -12.87 4.45 -6.04
N PHE A 31 -13.25 4.88 -4.83
CA PHE A 31 -14.27 5.91 -4.65
C PHE A 31 -13.88 7.19 -5.38
N PHE A 32 -12.62 7.60 -5.28
CA PHE A 32 -12.14 8.79 -5.98
C PHE A 32 -12.14 8.59 -7.51
N TYR A 33 -11.69 7.45 -8.00
CA TYR A 33 -11.69 7.13 -9.43
C TYR A 33 -13.09 7.19 -10.06
N PHE A 34 -14.10 6.65 -9.38
CA PHE A 34 -15.48 6.65 -9.86
C PHE A 34 -16.26 7.93 -9.54
N SER A 35 -15.74 8.79 -8.67
CA SER A 35 -16.34 10.09 -8.35
C SER A 35 -16.39 11.00 -9.59
N LYS A 36 -17.33 11.95 -9.60
CA LYS A 36 -17.45 12.96 -10.67
C LYS A 36 -16.11 13.67 -10.91
N GLU A 37 -15.42 14.04 -9.82
CA GLU A 37 -14.10 14.66 -9.88
C GLU A 37 -13.03 13.78 -10.54
N GLY A 38 -13.09 12.45 -10.35
CA GLY A 38 -12.14 11.52 -10.95
C GLY A 38 -12.39 11.25 -12.43
N ARG A 39 -13.64 11.46 -12.89
CA ARG A 39 -14.04 11.26 -14.29
C ARG A 39 -13.71 12.44 -15.20
N ASP A 40 -13.52 13.63 -14.64
CA ASP A 40 -13.07 14.80 -15.39
C ASP A 40 -11.66 14.58 -15.96
N GLU A 41 -11.33 15.19 -17.11
CA GLU A 41 -10.01 15.05 -17.74
C GLU A 41 -8.86 15.47 -16.80
N ARG A 42 -9.11 16.51 -15.99
CA ARG A 42 -8.18 16.96 -14.95
C ARG A 42 -8.01 15.91 -13.86
N GLY A 43 -9.10 15.32 -13.37
CA GLY A 43 -9.08 14.25 -12.36
C GLY A 43 -8.39 12.98 -12.84
N ARG A 44 -8.66 12.57 -14.08
CA ARG A 44 -7.98 11.43 -14.72
C ARG A 44 -6.46 11.64 -14.80
N GLY A 45 -6.01 12.86 -15.09
CA GLY A 45 -4.59 13.23 -15.08
C GLY A 45 -3.95 13.15 -13.67
N LEU A 46 -4.70 13.52 -12.62
CA LEU A 46 -4.24 13.40 -11.23
C LEU A 46 -4.09 11.93 -10.83
N VAL A 47 -5.09 11.09 -11.13
CA VAL A 47 -5.03 9.65 -10.85
C VAL A 47 -3.84 9.00 -11.56
N ALA A 48 -3.67 9.27 -12.86
CA ALA A 48 -2.56 8.71 -13.63
C ALA A 48 -1.20 9.07 -13.03
N THR A 49 -1.02 10.33 -12.61
CA THR A 49 0.23 10.80 -12.00
C THR A 49 0.46 10.16 -10.62
N ALA A 50 -0.58 10.08 -9.78
CA ALA A 50 -0.52 9.43 -8.47
C ALA A 50 -0.18 7.93 -8.59
N SER A 51 -0.79 7.24 -9.56
CA SER A 51 -0.49 5.83 -9.85
C SER A 51 0.95 5.64 -10.33
N LEU A 52 1.48 6.52 -11.19
CA LEU A 52 2.88 6.44 -11.64
C LEU A 52 3.88 6.59 -10.48
N ILE A 53 3.65 7.54 -9.57
CA ILE A 53 4.48 7.70 -8.36
C ILE A 53 4.45 6.42 -7.53
N SER A 54 3.27 5.82 -7.39
CA SER A 54 3.10 4.61 -6.58
C SER A 54 3.73 3.38 -7.23
N TYR A 55 3.75 3.28 -8.56
CA TYR A 55 4.49 2.24 -9.27
C TYR A 55 5.99 2.31 -9.00
N VAL A 56 6.57 3.52 -8.97
CA VAL A 56 7.98 3.72 -8.61
C VAL A 56 8.23 3.27 -7.17
N VAL A 57 7.35 3.63 -6.23
CA VAL A 57 7.48 3.19 -4.83
C VAL A 57 7.33 1.68 -4.69
N LEU A 58 6.41 1.05 -5.43
CA LEU A 58 6.24 -0.41 -5.45
C LEU A 58 7.52 -1.12 -5.89
N PHE A 59 8.21 -0.59 -6.90
CA PHE A 59 9.50 -1.13 -7.35
C PHE A 59 10.50 -1.18 -6.19
N PHE A 60 10.65 -0.08 -5.44
CA PHE A 60 11.55 -0.07 -4.28
C PHE A 60 11.07 -0.99 -3.15
N LEU A 61 9.78 -0.99 -2.84
CA LEU A 61 9.23 -1.83 -1.77
C LEU A 61 9.46 -3.32 -2.03
N LEU A 62 9.23 -3.80 -3.26
CA LEU A 62 9.42 -5.21 -3.60
C LEU A 62 10.91 -5.60 -3.60
N ASN A 63 11.79 -4.74 -4.11
CA ASN A 63 13.23 -5.00 -4.08
C ASN A 63 13.77 -5.04 -2.65
N ILE A 64 13.29 -4.16 -1.77
CA ILE A 64 13.63 -4.18 -0.35
C ILE A 64 13.06 -5.44 0.32
N PHE A 65 11.79 -5.75 0.09
CA PHE A 65 11.13 -6.91 0.69
C PHE A 65 11.79 -8.24 0.30
N ALA A 66 12.33 -8.35 -0.91
CA ALA A 66 13.06 -9.52 -1.37
C ALA A 66 14.25 -9.89 -0.46
N TYR A 67 14.97 -8.92 0.12
CA TYR A 67 16.04 -9.18 1.08
C TYR A 67 15.54 -9.81 2.38
N PHE A 68 14.29 -9.53 2.76
CA PHE A 68 13.65 -10.08 3.97
C PHE A 68 12.89 -11.38 3.70
N LEU A 69 12.82 -11.84 2.45
CA LEU A 69 12.06 -13.03 2.05
C LEU A 69 12.49 -14.31 2.80
N PRO A 70 13.79 -14.63 2.97
CA PRO A 70 14.21 -15.83 3.68
C PRO A 70 13.68 -15.87 5.11
N TRP A 71 13.72 -14.72 5.81
CA TRP A 71 13.09 -14.60 7.13
C TRP A 71 11.57 -14.64 7.04
N ALA A 72 10.96 -13.96 6.09
CA ALA A 72 9.49 -13.93 6.00
C ALA A 72 8.91 -15.35 5.82
N MET A 73 9.62 -16.22 5.12
CA MET A 73 9.19 -17.58 4.79
C MET A 73 9.21 -18.58 5.95
N ASP A 74 9.93 -18.36 7.06
CA ASP A 74 9.92 -19.35 8.17
C ASP A 74 8.54 -19.46 8.87
N ASN A 75 7.64 -18.49 8.65
CA ASN A 75 6.27 -18.56 9.13
C ASN A 75 5.29 -18.00 8.09
N ILE A 76 4.28 -18.78 7.73
CA ILE A 76 3.29 -18.37 6.73
C ILE A 76 2.51 -17.11 7.13
N VAL A 77 2.26 -16.90 8.43
CA VAL A 77 1.56 -15.71 8.94
C VAL A 77 2.42 -14.47 8.77
N ARG A 78 3.73 -14.63 9.00
CA ARG A 78 4.72 -13.56 8.82
C ARG A 78 4.89 -13.18 7.36
N LEU A 79 4.98 -14.18 6.48
CA LEU A 79 5.02 -13.95 5.04
C LEU A 79 3.79 -13.17 4.58
N ALA A 80 2.60 -13.61 4.99
CA ALA A 80 1.35 -12.95 4.64
C ALA A 80 1.30 -11.49 5.17
N ASN A 81 1.73 -11.26 6.42
CA ASN A 81 1.85 -9.91 6.98
C ASN A 81 2.85 -9.04 6.24
N GLY A 82 3.99 -9.59 5.81
CA GLY A 82 4.99 -8.90 5.00
C GLY A 82 4.41 -8.42 3.67
N ILE A 83 3.77 -9.34 2.94
CA ILE A 83 3.12 -9.05 1.66
C ILE A 83 2.02 -7.99 1.84
N GLN A 84 1.17 -8.16 2.86
CA GLN A 84 0.09 -7.22 3.15
C GLN A 84 0.62 -5.81 3.49
N THR A 85 1.75 -5.74 4.18
CA THR A 85 2.40 -4.46 4.51
C THR A 85 2.92 -3.77 3.26
N VAL A 86 3.58 -4.48 2.35
CA VAL A 86 4.02 -3.95 1.06
C VAL A 86 2.84 -3.41 0.26
N TYR A 87 1.75 -4.18 0.18
CA TYR A 87 0.55 -3.78 -0.52
C TYR A 87 -0.11 -2.53 0.09
N SER A 88 -0.23 -2.48 1.42
CA SER A 88 -0.86 -1.35 2.11
C SER A 88 -0.02 -0.07 1.99
N LEU A 89 1.31 -0.18 2.00
CA LEU A 89 2.21 0.97 1.76
C LEU A 89 2.12 1.49 0.32
N PHE A 90 1.98 0.59 -0.65
CA PHE A 90 1.74 0.98 -2.05
C PHE A 90 0.43 1.76 -2.20
N LEU A 91 -0.66 1.27 -1.63
CA LEU A 91 -1.96 1.97 -1.67
C LEU A 91 -1.92 3.31 -0.93
N LEU A 92 -1.32 3.33 0.27
CA LEU A 92 -1.14 4.56 1.05
C LEU A 92 -0.36 5.62 0.26
N THR A 93 0.69 5.21 -0.46
CA THR A 93 1.45 6.12 -1.33
C THR A 93 0.56 6.71 -2.42
N THR A 94 -0.32 5.89 -3.00
CA THR A 94 -1.26 6.32 -4.05
C THR A 94 -2.21 7.37 -3.51
N ASP A 95 -2.81 7.11 -2.35
CA ASP A 95 -3.78 8.02 -1.73
C ASP A 95 -3.11 9.33 -1.30
N ILE A 96 -1.93 9.28 -0.69
CA ILE A 96 -1.16 10.47 -0.30
C ILE A 96 -0.77 11.28 -1.54
N ALA A 97 -0.23 10.64 -2.58
CA ALA A 97 0.15 11.31 -3.82
C ALA A 97 -1.06 12.00 -4.46
N LEU A 98 -2.22 11.32 -4.46
CA LEU A 98 -3.47 11.86 -4.97
C LEU A 98 -3.92 13.09 -4.19
N LEU A 99 -3.91 13.01 -2.85
CA LEU A 99 -4.26 14.14 -1.98
C LEU A 99 -3.33 15.34 -2.17
N ILE A 100 -2.02 15.10 -2.32
CA ILE A 100 -1.04 16.15 -2.57
C ILE A 100 -1.29 16.80 -3.93
N LEU A 101 -1.46 15.99 -4.99
CA LEU A 101 -1.69 16.48 -6.34
C LEU A 101 -2.98 17.28 -6.45
N LYS A 102 -4.04 16.87 -5.75
CA LYS A 102 -5.29 17.63 -5.61
C LYS A 102 -5.11 19.01 -4.99
N LYS A 103 -4.17 19.16 -4.06
CA LYS A 103 -3.92 20.43 -3.38
C LYS A 103 -3.10 21.39 -4.23
N ILE A 104 -2.25 20.85 -5.10
CA ILE A 104 -1.33 21.63 -5.95
C ILE A 104 -2.00 22.05 -7.27
N ARG A 105 -2.82 21.18 -7.85
CA ARG A 105 -3.51 21.41 -9.13
C ARG A 105 -4.99 21.61 -8.91
#